data_AF-A0A8C5SLL8-F1
#
_entry.id   AF-A0A8C5SLL8-F1
#
_cell.length_a   1.000
_cell.length_b   1.000
_cell.length_c   1.000
_cell.angle_alpha   90.00
_cell.angle_beta   90.00
_cell.angle_gamma   90.00
#
_symmetry.space_group_name_H-M   'P 1'
#
loop_
_entity.id
_entity.type
_entity.pdbx_description
1 polymer ?
#
loop_
_entity_poly.entity_id
_entity_poly.type
_entity_poly.pdbx_seq_one_letter_code
_entity_poly.pdbx_strand_id
1 'polypeptide(L)'
;MKGRLTCSQVNAVIAEINKAVASKYSIMRQPLKSMVNATRNLYFRFQEEETKDTKGEYFIVEADIEEFTQLKADKRFHNILTILRHCHRVREIRGLRLVRYAIC
;
A
#
# COMPACT_ATOMS: atom_id res chain seq x y z
N MET A 1 9.50 11.77 14.16
CA MET A 1 9.14 11.87 12.74
C MET A 1 10.36 11.74 11.83
N LYS A 2 11.27 12.71 11.67
CA LYS A 2 12.48 12.48 10.84
C LYS A 2 13.57 11.64 11.53
N GLY A 3 13.92 11.94 12.79
CA GLY A 3 15.06 11.27 13.44
C GLY A 3 16.33 11.38 12.59
N ARG A 4 17.02 10.26 12.34
CA ARG A 4 18.16 10.16 11.42
C ARG A 4 17.79 9.91 9.95
N LEU A 5 16.50 9.92 9.61
CA LEU A 5 16.05 9.67 8.24
C LEU A 5 16.38 10.87 7.35
N THR A 6 16.92 10.61 6.17
CA THR A 6 17.15 11.64 5.15
C THR A 6 15.95 11.78 4.22
N CYS A 7 15.83 12.91 3.52
CA CYS A 7 14.79 13.08 2.52
C CYS A 7 14.90 12.03 1.39
N SER A 8 16.13 11.65 1.01
CA SER A 8 16.36 10.59 0.02
C SER A 8 15.81 9.24 0.48
N GLN A 9 15.95 8.90 1.77
CA GLN A 9 15.40 7.67 2.32
C GLN A 9 13.86 7.68 2.38
N VAL A 10 13.25 8.83 2.67
CA VAL A 10 11.79 8.99 2.63
C VAL A 10 11.29 8.86 1.19
N ASN A 11 11.94 9.54 0.23
CA ASN A 11 11.58 9.50 -1.18
C ASN A 11 11.73 8.09 -1.78
N ALA A 12 12.74 7.33 -1.38
CA ALA A 12 12.89 5.94 -1.80
C ALA A 12 11.69 5.08 -1.35
N VAL A 13 11.20 5.26 -0.13
CA VAL A 13 10.01 4.54 0.35
C VAL A 13 8.73 5.00 -0.35
N ILE A 14 8.60 6.30 -0.66
CA ILE A 14 7.49 6.81 -1.48
C ILE A 14 7.48 6.11 -2.85
N ALA A 15 8.66 5.94 -3.48
CA ALA A 15 8.75 5.25 -4.78
C ALA A 15 8.28 3.79 -4.69
N GLU A 16 8.68 3.05 -3.66
CA GLU A 16 8.21 1.68 -3.44
C GLU A 16 6.70 1.61 -3.14
N ILE A 17 6.16 2.54 -2.34
CA ILE A 17 4.70 2.64 -2.12
C ILE A 17 3.97 2.87 -3.45
N ASN A 18 4.44 3.83 -4.26
CA ASN A 18 3.83 4.12 -5.56
C ASN A 18 3.88 2.91 -6.50
N LYS A 19 4.98 2.16 -6.47
CA LYS A 19 5.11 0.90 -7.22
C LYS A 19 4.08 -0.13 -6.76
N ALA A 20 3.92 -0.34 -5.44
CA ALA A 20 2.92 -1.27 -4.90
C ALA A 20 1.49 -0.86 -5.29
N VAL A 21 1.16 0.42 -5.19
CA VAL A 21 -0.14 0.97 -5.62
C VAL A 21 -0.35 0.73 -7.12
N ALA A 22 0.63 1.06 -7.95
CA ALA A 22 0.53 0.87 -9.40
C ALA A 22 0.32 -0.61 -9.77
N SER A 23 1.06 -1.52 -9.14
CA SER A 23 0.94 -2.97 -9.35
C SER A 23 -0.44 -3.49 -8.93
N LYS A 24 -0.89 -3.18 -7.71
CA LYS A 24 -2.20 -3.59 -7.18
C LYS A 24 -3.33 -3.15 -8.11
N TYR A 25 -3.38 -1.87 -8.45
CA TYR A 25 -4.48 -1.34 -9.25
C TYR A 25 -4.35 -1.68 -10.74
N SER A 26 -3.16 -2.05 -11.24
CA SER A 26 -3.01 -2.69 -12.55
C SER A 26 -3.74 -4.03 -12.59
N ILE A 27 -3.53 -4.87 -11.56
CA ILE A 27 -4.22 -6.16 -11.42
C ILE A 27 -5.73 -5.94 -11.27
N MET A 28 -6.18 -5.01 -10.43
CA MET A 28 -7.62 -4.76 -10.23
C MET A 28 -8.37 -4.32 -11.51
N ARG A 29 -7.66 -3.71 -12.48
CA ARG A 29 -8.23 -3.31 -13.78
C ARG A 29 -8.16 -4.40 -14.85
N GLN A 30 -7.36 -5.45 -14.62
CA GLN A 30 -7.21 -6.52 -15.60
C GLN A 30 -8.49 -7.38 -15.67
N PRO A 31 -8.92 -7.85 -16.86
CA PRO A 31 -10.04 -8.78 -16.97
C PRO A 31 -9.74 -10.12 -16.27
N LEU A 32 -10.65 -10.60 -15.41
CA LEU A 32 -10.44 -11.86 -14.65
C LEU A 32 -10.11 -13.08 -15.53
N LYS A 33 -10.66 -13.10 -16.75
CA LYS A 33 -10.43 -14.18 -17.74
C LYS A 33 -8.99 -14.24 -18.25
N SER A 34 -8.22 -13.15 -18.17
CA SER A 34 -6.82 -13.11 -18.62
C SER A 34 -5.82 -13.31 -17.48
N MET A 35 -6.28 -13.46 -16.24
CA MET A 35 -5.41 -13.65 -15.08
C MET A 35 -4.97 -15.11 -14.92
N VAL A 36 -3.70 -15.29 -14.57
CA VAL A 36 -3.20 -16.57 -14.04
C VAL A 36 -3.63 -16.75 -12.57
N ASN A 37 -3.54 -17.98 -12.06
CA ASN A 37 -4.05 -18.31 -10.71
C ASN A 37 -3.43 -17.44 -9.60
N ALA A 38 -2.12 -17.17 -9.64
CA ALA A 38 -1.48 -16.31 -8.64
C ALA A 38 -2.05 -14.88 -8.64
N THR A 39 -2.16 -14.27 -9.83
CA THR A 39 -2.78 -12.94 -9.99
C THR A 39 -4.25 -12.93 -9.57
N ARG A 40 -4.98 -14.02 -9.83
CA ARG A 40 -6.38 -14.16 -9.43
C ARG A 40 -6.53 -14.25 -7.91
N ASN A 41 -5.62 -14.94 -7.22
CA ASN A 41 -5.61 -14.99 -5.75
C ASN A 41 -5.37 -13.60 -5.15
N LEU A 42 -4.42 -12.83 -5.71
CA LEU A 42 -4.19 -11.44 -5.31
C LEU A 42 -5.43 -10.57 -5.56
N TYR A 43 -6.07 -10.73 -6.72
CA TYR A 43 -7.31 -10.00 -7.04
C TYR A 43 -8.40 -10.24 -5.99
N PHE A 44 -8.64 -11.49 -5.60
CA PHE A 44 -9.64 -11.79 -4.57
C PHE A 44 -9.23 -11.26 -3.20
N ARG A 45 -7.95 -11.37 -2.82
CA ARG A 45 -7.44 -10.71 -1.60
C ARG A 45 -7.73 -9.22 -1.60
N PHE A 46 -7.45 -8.51 -2.71
CA PHE A 46 -7.73 -7.07 -2.80
C PHE A 46 -9.22 -6.75 -2.63
N GLN A 47 -10.12 -7.59 -3.15
CA GLN A 47 -11.55 -7.42 -2.97
C GLN A 47 -11.99 -7.64 -1.51
N GLU A 48 -11.45 -8.65 -0.83
CA GLU A 48 -11.72 -8.91 0.59
C GLU A 48 -11.20 -7.79 1.50
N GLU A 49 -10.14 -7.12 1.07
CA GLU A 49 -9.59 -5.95 1.76
C GLU A 49 -10.43 -4.68 1.54
N GLU A 50 -11.39 -4.62 0.62
CA GLU A 50 -12.23 -3.43 0.48
C GLU A 50 -13.20 -3.27 1.67
N THR A 51 -13.48 -2.02 2.05
CA THR A 51 -14.53 -1.64 3.01
C THR A 51 -15.35 -0.48 2.47
N LYS A 52 -16.39 -0.08 3.21
CA LYS A 52 -17.17 1.13 2.85
C LYS A 52 -16.29 2.39 2.86
N ASP A 53 -15.26 2.41 3.70
CA ASP A 53 -14.37 3.58 3.91
C ASP A 53 -13.22 3.66 2.90
N THR A 54 -12.98 2.60 2.11
CA THR A 54 -11.97 2.55 1.04
C THR A 54 -12.56 2.84 -0.33
N LYS A 55 -13.88 2.98 -0.43
CA LYS A 55 -14.55 3.19 -1.71
C LYS A 55 -14.07 4.48 -2.37
N GLY A 56 -13.46 4.33 -3.55
CA GLY A 56 -12.93 5.44 -4.34
C GLY A 56 -11.52 5.89 -3.91
N GLU A 57 -10.94 5.26 -2.90
CA GLU A 57 -9.59 5.54 -2.41
C GLU A 57 -8.58 4.59 -3.06
N TYR A 58 -7.38 5.10 -3.34
CA TYR A 58 -6.23 4.25 -3.63
C TYR A 58 -5.56 3.87 -2.31
N PHE A 59 -5.48 2.58 -1.99
CA PHE A 59 -4.85 2.13 -0.75
C PHE A 59 -4.02 0.86 -0.92
N ILE A 60 -3.06 0.69 -0.03
CA ILE A 60 -2.26 -0.52 0.12
C ILE A 60 -2.28 -1.03 1.56
N VAL A 61 -1.97 -2.31 1.73
CA VAL A 61 -1.70 -2.93 3.03
C VAL A 61 -0.25 -3.43 3.07
N GLU A 62 0.21 -3.88 4.22
CA GLU A 62 1.61 -4.35 4.38
C GLU A 62 1.92 -5.53 3.47
N ALA A 63 0.96 -6.44 3.28
CA ALA A 63 1.10 -7.55 2.33
C ALA A 63 1.34 -7.07 0.88
N ASP A 64 0.82 -5.90 0.48
CA ASP A 64 1.07 -5.35 -0.86
C ASP A 64 2.49 -4.83 -1.01
N ILE A 65 3.06 -4.28 0.07
CA ILE A 65 4.45 -3.85 0.11
C ILE A 65 5.37 -5.07 -0.05
N GLU A 66 5.13 -6.12 0.72
CA GLU A 66 5.94 -7.34 0.67
C GLU A 66 5.79 -8.09 -0.66
N GLU A 67 4.62 -8.03 -1.29
CA GLU A 67 4.36 -8.66 -2.59
C GLU A 67 5.06 -7.93 -3.75
N PHE A 68 5.02 -6.60 -3.78
CA PHE A 68 5.41 -5.82 -4.98
C PHE A 68 6.75 -5.09 -4.85
N THR A 69 7.37 -5.09 -3.68
CA THR A 69 8.57 -4.31 -3.37
C THR A 69 9.59 -5.16 -2.63
N GLN A 70 10.81 -4.63 -2.48
CA GLN A 70 11.84 -5.22 -1.62
C GLN A 70 11.82 -4.63 -0.20
N LEU A 71 10.80 -3.81 0.10
CA LEU A 71 10.66 -3.14 1.38
C LEU A 71 10.00 -4.08 2.38
N LYS A 72 10.48 -4.06 3.62
CA LYS A 72 9.86 -4.78 4.73
C LYS A 72 8.98 -3.83 5.53
N ALA A 73 7.84 -4.32 6.03
CA ALA A 73 6.98 -3.60 6.95
C ALA A 73 7.58 -3.56 8.37
N ASP A 74 8.75 -2.94 8.51
CA ASP A 74 9.51 -2.87 9.76
C ASP A 74 9.32 -1.51 10.48
N LYS A 75 10.01 -1.36 11.62
CA LYS A 75 10.00 -0.10 12.39
C LYS A 75 10.40 1.12 11.55
N ARG A 76 11.30 0.97 10.58
CA ARG A 76 11.73 2.07 9.71
C ARG A 76 10.60 2.44 8.75
N PHE A 77 9.91 1.47 8.18
CA PHE A 77 8.72 1.71 7.36
C PHE A 77 7.64 2.47 8.12
N HIS A 78 7.28 2.05 9.34
CA HIS A 78 6.27 2.74 10.15
C HIS A 78 6.69 4.16 10.57
N ASN A 79 7.98 4.39 10.84
CA ASN A 79 8.49 5.73 11.10
C ASN A 79 8.31 6.65 9.88
N ILE A 80 8.53 6.12 8.67
CA ILE A 80 8.32 6.85 7.42
C ILE A 80 6.83 7.10 7.17
N LEU A 81 5.96 6.10 7.38
CA LEU A 81 4.50 6.29 7.31
C LEU A 81 4.02 7.40 8.27
N THR A 82 4.61 7.50 9.45
CA THR A 82 4.32 8.58 10.41
C THR A 82 4.70 9.96 9.82
N ILE A 83 5.82 10.07 9.10
CA ILE A 83 6.19 11.30 8.38
C ILE A 83 5.17 11.59 7.28
N LEU A 84 4.87 10.60 6.43
CA LEU A 84 3.95 10.77 5.30
C LEU A 84 2.54 11.18 5.75
N ARG A 85 2.08 10.62 6.86
CA ARG A 85 0.81 10.98 7.48
C ARG A 85 0.78 12.43 7.94
N HIS A 86 1.86 12.92 8.57
CA HIS A 86 1.97 14.32 8.94
C HIS A 86 2.04 15.25 7.71
N CYS A 87 2.66 14.80 6.63
CA CYS A 87 2.69 15.52 5.36
C CYS A 87 1.40 15.39 4.53
N HIS A 88 0.33 14.80 5.09
CA HIS A 88 -0.94 14.56 4.41
C HIS A 88 -0.80 13.82 3.07
N ARG A 89 0.16 12.89 2.97
CA ARG A 89 0.37 12.02 1.81
C ARG A 89 -0.26 10.64 1.96
N VAL A 90 -0.47 10.22 3.20
CA VAL A 90 -1.08 8.92 3.53
C VAL A 90 -2.02 9.08 4.71
N ARG A 91 -3.14 8.36 4.69
CA ARG A 91 -4.09 8.24 5.80
C ARG A 91 -4.28 6.77 6.16
N GLU A 92 -4.42 6.48 7.44
CA GLU A 92 -4.75 5.13 7.91
C GLU A 92 -6.27 4.94 7.98
N ILE A 93 -6.78 3.91 7.30
CA ILE A 93 -8.14 3.40 7.44
C ILE A 93 -8.02 2.07 8.18
N ARG A 94 -8.58 2.00 9.39
CA ARG A 94 -8.47 0.84 10.28
C ARG A 94 -9.80 0.11 10.36
N GLY A 95 -9.78 -1.20 10.15
CA GLY A 95 -10.98 -2.04 10.25
C GLY A 95 -10.68 -3.50 9.94
N LEU A 96 -11.47 -4.42 10.51
CA LEU A 96 -11.30 -5.88 10.33
C LEU A 96 -9.90 -6.38 10.69
N ARG A 97 -9.29 -5.81 11.74
CA ARG A 97 -7.89 -6.10 12.16
C ARG A 97 -6.84 -5.82 11.09
N LEU A 98 -7.18 -5.04 10.07
CA LEU A 98 -6.29 -4.65 8.98
C LEU A 98 -6.15 -3.13 8.94
N VAL A 99 -4.92 -2.67 8.75
CA VAL A 99 -4.60 -1.25 8.53
C VAL A 99 -4.37 -1.04 7.04
N ARG A 100 -5.10 -0.08 6.48
CA ARG A 100 -5.00 0.31 5.07
C ARG A 100 -4.39 1.69 5.00
N TYR A 101 -3.35 1.83 4.19
CA TYR A 101 -2.67 3.09 3.95
C TYR A 101 -3.25 3.69 2.67
N ALA A 102 -4.25 4.56 2.82
CA ALA A 102 -4.85 5.30 1.72
C ALA A 102 -3.92 6.44 1.28
N ILE A 103 -3.73 6.60 -0.02
CA ILE A 103 -2.89 7.62 -0.65
C ILE A 103 -3.72 8.89 -0.84
N CYS A 104 -3.17 10.04 -0.47
CA CYS A 104 -3.81 11.36 -0.55
C CYS A 104 -3.20 12.24 -1.65
#